data_AF-A0A962M2R4-F1
#
_entry.id   AF-A0A962M2R4-F1
#
_cell.length_a   1.000
_cell.length_b   1.000
_cell.length_c   1.000
_cell.angle_alpha   90.00
_cell.angle_beta   90.00
_cell.angle_gamma   90.00
#
_symmetry.space_group_name_H-M   'P 1'
#
loop_
_entity.id
_entity.type
_entity.pdbx_description
1 polymer ?
#
loop_
_entity_poly.entity_id
_entity_poly.type
_entity_poly.pdbx_seq_one_letter_code
_entity_poly.pdbx_strand_id
1 'polypeptide(L)'
;MSNSNNKKKEQLGVAQGTARNKLIKKLMFSMAQELGKTSCYRCQKEIENIDNFSVEHKTPWLDSEDPKGLYFDLDNIAFSHLKCNVRASRATNRKEVTEGKLTCTSCNKEKELSFFDKAYNTNTGYRGKCKDCRRVYDKNWKKRKRSNN
;
A
#
# COMPACT_ATOMS: atom_id res chain seq x y z
N MET A 1 21.57 -7.41 9.99
CA MET A 1 21.42 -8.16 8.72
C MET A 1 22.46 -9.26 8.70
N SER A 2 22.07 -10.51 8.47
CA SER A 2 23.06 -11.60 8.35
C SER A 2 23.85 -11.45 7.04
N ASN A 3 25.12 -11.87 7.05
CA ASN A 3 26.02 -11.78 5.88
C ASN A 3 25.41 -12.45 4.62
N SER A 4 24.65 -13.54 4.81
CA SER A 4 23.91 -14.23 3.74
C SER A 4 22.83 -13.37 3.09
N ASN A 5 22.09 -12.56 3.87
CA ASN A 5 21.04 -11.70 3.33
C ASN A 5 21.60 -10.56 2.48
N ASN A 6 22.79 -10.05 2.83
CA ASN A 6 23.49 -9.03 2.04
C ASN A 6 23.98 -9.61 0.72
N LYS A 7 24.66 -10.76 0.75
CA LYS A 7 25.09 -11.47 -0.47
C LYS A 7 23.92 -11.74 -1.43
N LYS A 8 22.78 -12.24 -0.92
CA LYS A 8 21.57 -12.45 -1.72
C LYS A 8 21.05 -11.15 -2.34
N LYS A 9 21.05 -10.05 -1.57
CA LYS A 9 20.59 -8.74 -2.05
C LYS A 9 21.50 -8.18 -3.13
N GLU A 10 22.82 -8.30 -2.97
CA GLU A 10 23.81 -7.89 -3.96
C GLU A 10 23.64 -8.67 -5.27
N GLN A 11 23.52 -10.01 -5.18
CA GLN A 11 23.35 -10.87 -6.35
C GLN A 11 22.02 -10.66 -7.07
N LEU A 12 20.92 -10.46 -6.34
CA LEU A 12 19.58 -10.30 -6.91
C LEU A 12 19.26 -8.84 -7.29
N GLY A 13 20.08 -7.88 -6.89
CA GLY A 13 19.80 -6.43 -6.98
C GLY A 13 18.65 -5.93 -6.10
N VAL A 14 17.92 -6.84 -5.43
CA VAL A 14 16.79 -6.54 -4.52
C VAL A 14 16.79 -7.51 -3.34
N ALA A 15 16.04 -7.19 -2.29
CA ALA A 15 15.88 -8.12 -1.16
C ALA A 15 15.26 -9.45 -1.64
N GLN A 16 15.77 -10.57 -1.10
CA GLN A 16 15.34 -11.92 -1.53
C GLN A 16 13.83 -12.16 -1.36
N GLY A 17 13.20 -11.61 -0.31
CA GLY A 17 11.75 -11.66 -0.15
C GLY A 17 10.99 -10.95 -1.29
N THR A 18 11.48 -9.79 -1.74
CA THR A 18 10.92 -9.08 -2.90
C THR A 18 11.07 -9.88 -4.18
N ALA A 19 12.25 -10.48 -4.40
CA ALA A 19 12.49 -11.35 -5.56
C ALA A 19 11.53 -12.55 -5.57
N ARG A 20 11.36 -13.22 -4.42
CA ARG A 20 10.40 -14.33 -4.27
C ARG A 20 8.97 -13.89 -4.59
N ASN A 21 8.52 -12.76 -4.06
CA ASN A 21 7.15 -12.27 -4.32
C ASN A 21 6.93 -11.96 -5.80
N LYS A 22 7.93 -11.37 -6.49
CA LYS A 22 7.89 -11.18 -7.94
C LYS A 22 7.82 -12.50 -8.70
N LEU A 23 8.61 -13.50 -8.28
CA LEU A 23 8.63 -14.82 -8.89
C LEU A 23 7.28 -15.56 -8.72
N ILE A 24 6.73 -15.59 -7.50
CA ILE A 24 5.43 -16.22 -7.23
C ILE A 24 4.32 -15.53 -8.03
N LYS A 25 4.33 -14.19 -8.12
CA LYS A 25 3.37 -13.45 -8.95
C LYS A 25 3.47 -13.83 -10.43
N LYS A 26 4.70 -13.99 -10.95
CA LYS A 26 4.96 -14.46 -12.33
C LYS A 26 4.43 -15.85 -12.57
N LEU A 27 4.74 -16.78 -11.66
CA LEU A 27 4.28 -18.16 -11.74
C LEU A 27 2.75 -18.23 -11.73
N MET A 28 2.10 -17.54 -10.79
CA MET A 28 0.63 -17.50 -10.69
C MET A 28 -0.02 -16.93 -11.96
N PHE A 29 0.55 -15.86 -12.53
CA PHE A 29 0.00 -15.27 -13.75
C PHE A 29 0.16 -16.20 -14.96
N SER A 30 1.31 -16.86 -15.11
CA SER A 30 1.52 -17.88 -16.17
C SER A 30 0.48 -19.00 -16.07
N MET A 31 0.29 -19.56 -14.88
CA MET A 31 -0.71 -20.61 -14.66
C MET A 31 -2.13 -20.10 -14.91
N ALA A 32 -2.43 -18.86 -14.55
CA ALA A 32 -3.74 -18.26 -14.85
C ALA A 32 -3.96 -18.11 -16.36
N GLN A 33 -2.93 -17.76 -17.14
CA GLN A 33 -3.00 -17.70 -18.60
C GLN A 33 -3.22 -19.09 -19.20
N GLU A 34 -2.44 -20.09 -18.78
CA GLU A 34 -2.55 -21.48 -19.25
C GLU A 34 -3.94 -22.08 -18.99
N LEU A 35 -4.57 -21.71 -17.86
CA LEU A 35 -5.90 -22.18 -17.48
C LEU A 35 -7.05 -21.31 -18.01
N GLY A 36 -6.76 -20.25 -18.78
CA GLY A 36 -7.78 -19.30 -19.25
C GLY A 36 -8.48 -18.51 -18.13
N LYS A 37 -7.81 -18.36 -16.98
CA LYS A 37 -8.30 -17.69 -15.75
C LYS A 37 -7.85 -16.23 -15.67
N THR A 38 -7.68 -15.54 -16.79
CA THR A 38 -7.22 -14.14 -16.85
C THR A 38 -8.35 -13.11 -16.81
N SER A 39 -9.61 -13.53 -16.72
CA SER A 39 -10.73 -12.59 -16.56
C SER A 39 -10.74 -11.96 -15.18
N CYS A 40 -10.73 -10.62 -15.14
CA CYS A 40 -10.79 -9.86 -13.89
C CYS A 40 -12.15 -10.03 -13.21
N TYR A 41 -12.16 -10.56 -11.99
CA TYR A 41 -13.37 -10.78 -11.20
C TYR A 41 -14.24 -9.52 -10.99
N ARG A 42 -13.61 -8.33 -10.98
CA ARG A 42 -14.30 -7.07 -10.72
C ARG A 42 -14.94 -6.45 -11.97
N CYS A 43 -14.22 -6.42 -13.09
CA CYS A 43 -14.66 -5.71 -14.30
C CYS A 43 -14.92 -6.60 -15.51
N GLN A 44 -14.70 -7.91 -15.38
CA GLN A 44 -14.90 -8.94 -16.41
C GLN A 44 -14.06 -8.76 -17.69
N LYS A 45 -13.03 -7.91 -17.64
CA LYS A 45 -12.06 -7.73 -18.72
C LYS A 45 -10.80 -8.54 -18.47
N GLU A 46 -10.13 -8.91 -19.55
CA GLU A 46 -8.89 -9.68 -19.47
C GLU A 46 -7.75 -8.93 -18.80
N ILE A 47 -6.92 -9.65 -18.05
CA ILE A 47 -5.67 -9.18 -17.46
C ILE A 47 -4.54 -9.57 -18.40
N GLU A 48 -4.11 -8.62 -19.24
CA GLU A 48 -3.09 -8.87 -20.27
C GLU A 48 -1.66 -8.74 -19.75
N ASN A 49 -1.47 -7.99 -18.66
CA ASN A 49 -0.15 -7.63 -18.15
C ASN A 49 -0.02 -8.03 -16.66
N ILE A 50 1.06 -8.73 -16.34
CA ILE A 50 1.43 -9.11 -14.98
C ILE A 50 1.53 -7.94 -14.00
N ASP A 51 1.95 -6.75 -14.43
CA ASP A 51 2.01 -5.58 -13.56
C ASP A 51 0.62 -5.19 -13.06
N ASN A 52 -0.38 -5.42 -13.91
CA ASN A 52 -1.78 -5.26 -13.58
C ASN A 52 -2.41 -6.48 -12.91
N PHE A 53 -1.74 -7.62 -12.79
CA PHE A 53 -2.29 -8.80 -12.12
C PHE A 53 -2.32 -8.62 -10.60
N SER A 54 -3.40 -9.03 -9.95
CA SER A 54 -3.58 -9.02 -8.50
C SER A 54 -4.39 -10.23 -8.05
N VAL A 55 -4.12 -10.69 -6.83
CA VAL A 55 -4.87 -11.75 -6.14
C VAL A 55 -5.59 -11.09 -4.98
N GLU A 56 -6.89 -11.33 -4.84
CA GLU A 56 -7.73 -10.73 -3.80
C GLU A 56 -8.76 -11.72 -3.26
N HIS A 57 -9.29 -11.40 -2.08
CA HIS A 57 -10.46 -12.08 -1.52
C HIS A 57 -11.75 -11.47 -2.09
N LYS A 58 -12.71 -12.29 -2.51
CA LYS A 58 -14.02 -11.87 -3.01
C LYS A 58 -14.83 -11.23 -1.89
N THR A 59 -14.92 -11.94 -0.77
CA THR A 59 -15.54 -11.53 0.49
C THR A 59 -14.46 -11.09 1.47
N PRO A 60 -14.61 -9.91 2.11
CA PRO A 60 -13.69 -9.47 3.16
C PRO A 60 -13.64 -10.46 4.32
N TRP A 61 -12.45 -10.94 4.67
CA TRP A 61 -12.24 -11.86 5.79
C TRP A 61 -12.04 -11.14 7.13
N LEU A 62 -11.46 -9.93 7.09
CA LEU A 62 -11.16 -9.16 8.31
C LEU A 62 -12.48 -8.63 8.91
N ASP A 63 -12.69 -8.89 10.20
CA ASP A 63 -13.90 -8.55 10.97
C ASP A 63 -15.15 -9.36 10.59
N SER A 64 -14.99 -10.49 9.90
CA SER A 64 -16.08 -11.43 9.61
C SER A 64 -16.34 -12.39 10.77
N GLU A 65 -17.43 -13.16 10.70
CA GLU A 65 -17.76 -14.20 11.69
C GLU A 65 -16.75 -15.36 11.68
N ASP A 66 -16.19 -15.70 10.52
CA ASP A 66 -15.11 -16.70 10.38
C ASP A 66 -13.94 -16.15 9.54
N PRO A 67 -13.07 -15.33 10.14
CA PRO A 67 -11.94 -14.73 9.43
C PRO A 67 -10.95 -15.77 8.92
N LYS A 68 -10.74 -16.87 9.64
CA LYS A 68 -9.77 -17.90 9.29
C LYS A 68 -10.29 -18.74 8.12
N GLY A 69 -11.55 -19.16 8.16
CA GLY A 69 -12.19 -19.87 7.06
C GLY A 69 -12.15 -19.03 5.79
N LEU A 70 -12.62 -17.78 5.85
CA LEU A 70 -12.63 -16.89 4.67
C LEU A 70 -11.22 -16.56 4.15
N TYR A 71 -10.21 -16.51 5.01
CA TYR A 71 -8.85 -16.20 4.58
C TYR A 71 -8.23 -17.32 3.75
N PHE A 72 -8.44 -18.58 4.16
CA PHE A 72 -7.84 -19.77 3.53
C PHE A 72 -8.75 -20.45 2.51
N ASP A 73 -10.01 -20.06 2.40
CA ASP A 73 -10.94 -20.55 1.39
C ASP A 73 -10.48 -20.15 -0.03
N LEU A 74 -10.14 -21.14 -0.85
CA LEU A 74 -9.71 -20.95 -2.23
C LEU A 74 -10.86 -20.44 -3.12
N ASP A 75 -12.12 -20.77 -2.81
CA ASP A 75 -13.27 -20.26 -3.54
C ASP A 75 -13.52 -18.78 -3.22
N ASN A 76 -13.01 -18.29 -2.09
CA ASN A 76 -12.98 -16.87 -1.77
C ASN A 76 -11.81 -16.13 -2.46
N ILE A 77 -10.91 -16.79 -3.17
CA ILE A 77 -9.82 -16.14 -3.90
C ILE A 77 -10.21 -15.85 -5.35
N ALA A 78 -9.81 -14.69 -5.85
CA ALA A 78 -10.00 -14.30 -7.24
C ALA A 78 -8.81 -13.52 -7.80
N PHE A 79 -8.71 -13.51 -9.14
CA PHE A 79 -7.77 -12.67 -9.88
C PHE A 79 -8.44 -11.41 -10.40
N SER A 80 -7.72 -10.30 -10.38
CA SER A 80 -8.23 -9.01 -10.83
C SER A 80 -7.13 -8.10 -11.34
N HIS A 81 -7.55 -6.99 -11.98
CA HIS A 81 -6.62 -5.88 -12.19
C HIS A 81 -6.26 -5.24 -10.85
N LEU A 82 -4.98 -4.91 -10.65
CA LEU A 82 -4.47 -4.19 -9.48
C LEU A 82 -5.26 -2.91 -9.22
N LYS A 83 -5.57 -2.14 -10.27
CA LYS A 83 -6.40 -0.93 -10.15
C LYS A 83 -7.82 -1.22 -9.65
N CYS A 84 -8.39 -2.36 -10.03
CA CYS A 84 -9.73 -2.76 -9.62
C CYS A 84 -9.73 -3.20 -8.16
N ASN A 85 -8.75 -4.01 -7.76
CA ASN A 85 -8.55 -4.41 -6.36
C ASN A 85 -8.36 -3.19 -5.44
N VAL A 86 -7.45 -2.28 -5.81
CA VAL A 86 -7.21 -1.05 -5.02
C VAL A 86 -8.49 -0.21 -4.88
N ARG A 87 -9.29 -0.09 -5.94
CA ARG A 87 -10.56 0.64 -5.88
C ARG A 87 -11.63 -0.06 -5.04
N ALA A 88 -11.57 -1.39 -4.94
CA ALA A 88 -12.47 -2.19 -4.10
C ALA A 88 -12.04 -2.24 -2.63
N SER A 89 -10.81 -1.80 -2.31
CA SER A 89 -10.34 -1.75 -0.92
C SER A 89 -11.25 -0.86 -0.06
N ARG A 90 -11.58 -1.33 1.14
CA ARG A 90 -12.39 -0.57 2.11
C ARG A 90 -11.69 0.76 2.37
N ALA A 91 -12.39 1.87 2.20
CA ALA A 91 -11.90 3.16 2.68
C ALA A 91 -11.61 3.02 4.18
N THR A 92 -10.40 3.39 4.61
CA THR A 92 -10.18 3.61 6.03
C THR A 92 -11.15 4.72 6.42
N ASN A 93 -12.06 4.44 7.36
CA ASN A 93 -12.87 5.49 7.96
C ASN A 93 -11.89 6.57 8.40
N ARG A 94 -12.06 7.80 7.87
CA ARG A 94 -11.24 8.91 8.33
C ARG A 94 -11.43 8.97 9.84
N LYS A 95 -10.32 8.94 10.58
CA LYS A 95 -10.37 9.20 12.01
C LYS A 95 -10.88 10.62 12.17
N GLU A 96 -12.09 10.75 12.70
CA GLU A 96 -12.55 12.04 13.19
C GLU A 96 -11.53 12.53 14.21
N VAL A 97 -11.10 13.78 14.02
CA VAL A 97 -10.18 14.41 14.96
C VAL A 97 -11.02 14.87 16.14
N THR A 98 -11.13 14.00 17.15
CA THR A 98 -11.74 14.33 18.43
C THR A 98 -10.96 15.49 19.05
N GLU A 99 -11.67 16.52 19.53
CA GLU A 99 -11.12 17.68 20.25
C GLU A 99 -10.35 18.73 19.42
N GLY A 100 -10.26 18.58 18.09
CA GLY A 100 -9.65 19.63 17.24
C GLY A 100 -8.13 19.76 17.40
N LYS A 101 -7.45 18.72 17.90
CA LYS A 101 -5.99 18.69 18.08
C LYS A 101 -5.35 17.50 17.37
N LEU A 102 -4.08 17.65 16.98
CA LEU A 102 -3.26 16.61 16.39
C LEU A 102 -1.83 16.64 16.93
N THR A 103 -1.22 15.46 17.03
CA THR A 103 0.21 15.33 17.36
C THR A 103 1.06 15.42 16.11
N CYS A 104 2.02 16.35 16.10
CA CYS A 104 2.95 16.52 15.00
C CYS A 104 3.97 15.37 14.94
N THR A 105 4.05 14.66 13.83
CA THR A 105 4.98 13.53 13.64
C THR A 105 6.46 13.91 13.58
N SER A 106 6.78 15.21 13.55
CA SER A 106 8.17 15.70 13.49
C SER A 106 8.69 16.22 14.82
N CYS A 107 7.84 16.84 15.65
CA CYS A 107 8.25 17.39 16.94
C CYS A 107 7.56 16.73 18.13
N ASN A 108 6.66 15.78 17.87
CA ASN A 108 5.89 15.01 18.85
C ASN A 108 5.06 15.85 19.84
N LYS A 109 4.71 17.08 19.45
CA LYS A 109 3.85 17.98 20.24
C LYS A 109 2.42 17.93 19.72
N GLU A 110 1.47 17.87 20.64
CA GLU A 110 0.06 18.11 20.35
C GLU A 110 -0.17 19.59 20.04
N LYS A 111 -0.93 19.88 19.00
CA LYS A 111 -1.28 21.24 18.58
C LYS A 111 -2.70 21.28 18.02
N GLU A 112 -3.31 22.45 18.06
CA GLU A 112 -4.58 22.72 17.39
C GLU A 112 -4.51 22.44 15.87
N LEU A 113 -5.63 22.04 15.28
CA LEU A 113 -5.78 21.79 13.84
C LEU A 113 -5.34 22.98 12.97
N SER A 114 -5.46 24.21 13.48
CA SER A 114 -5.01 25.43 12.81
C SER A 114 -3.50 25.44 12.51
N PHE A 115 -2.69 24.69 13.29
CA PHE A 115 -1.26 24.52 13.06
C PHE A 115 -0.93 23.44 12.02
N PHE A 116 -1.92 22.82 11.38
CA PHE A 116 -1.75 21.81 10.35
C PHE A 116 -2.41 22.25 9.04
N ASP A 117 -1.84 21.84 7.91
CA ASP A 117 -2.46 22.06 6.60
C ASP A 117 -3.47 20.95 6.31
N LYS A 118 -4.60 21.31 5.68
CA LYS A 118 -5.59 20.33 5.22
C LYS A 118 -4.99 19.42 4.15
N ALA A 119 -5.31 18.14 4.21
CA ALA A 119 -4.90 17.13 3.25
C ALA A 119 -5.97 16.03 3.12
N TYR A 120 -6.73 16.06 2.04
CA TYR A 120 -7.88 15.18 1.82
C TYR A 120 -7.53 13.70 1.61
N ASN A 121 -6.26 13.39 1.39
CA ASN A 121 -5.75 12.04 1.22
C ASN A 121 -5.16 11.44 2.50
N THR A 122 -5.35 12.07 3.67
CA THR A 122 -4.90 11.53 4.95
C THR A 122 -6.08 11.02 5.78
N ASN A 123 -5.80 10.06 6.67
CA ASN A 123 -6.81 9.49 7.57
C ASN A 123 -7.47 10.52 8.49
N THR A 124 -6.83 11.66 8.77
CA THR A 124 -7.41 12.72 9.63
C THR A 124 -7.94 13.92 8.85
N GLY A 125 -7.72 13.98 7.53
CA GLY A 125 -8.00 15.18 6.73
C GLY A 125 -6.97 16.31 6.88
N TYR A 126 -5.91 16.10 7.67
CA TYR A 126 -4.80 17.04 7.89
C TYR A 126 -3.44 16.38 7.66
N ARG A 127 -2.42 17.17 7.33
CA ARG A 127 -1.04 16.67 7.27
C ARG A 127 -0.55 16.29 8.67
N GLY A 128 0.26 15.25 8.78
CA GLY A 128 0.82 14.82 10.08
C GLY A 128 1.92 15.74 10.65
N LYS A 129 2.47 16.67 9.87
CA LYS A 129 3.47 17.65 10.33
C LYS A 129 2.81 19.01 10.52
N CYS A 130 3.09 19.68 11.63
CA CYS A 130 2.66 21.07 11.82
C CYS A 130 3.37 22.01 10.83
N LYS A 131 2.76 23.17 10.57
CA LYS A 131 3.23 24.18 9.61
C LYS A 131 4.69 24.59 9.84
N ASP A 132 5.12 24.72 11.10
CA ASP A 132 6.50 25.09 11.44
C ASP A 132 7.50 24.00 11.04
N CYS A 133 7.25 22.75 11.47
CA CYS A 133 8.08 21.62 11.10
C CYS A 133 8.07 21.37 9.59
N ARG A 134 6.94 21.64 8.93
CA ARG A 134 6.81 21.53 7.48
C ARG A 134 7.67 22.57 6.76
N ARG A 135 7.65 23.82 7.21
CA ARG A 135 8.49 24.90 6.67
C ARG A 135 9.97 24.54 6.73
N VAL A 136 10.43 23.99 7.86
CA VAL A 136 11.82 23.51 8.02
C VAL A 136 12.13 22.36 7.07
N TYR A 137 11.24 21.36 7.00
CA TYR A 137 11.38 20.23 6.11
C TYR A 137 11.48 20.65 4.63
N ASP A 138 10.60 21.54 4.18
CA ASP A 138 10.57 22.01 2.79
C ASP A 138 11.81 22.84 2.44
N LYS A 139 12.32 23.67 3.39
CA LYS A 139 13.59 24.40 3.23
C LYS A 139 14.77 23.44 3.03
N ASN A 140 14.84 22.39 3.85
CA ASN A 140 15.90 21.37 3.76
C ASN A 140 15.80 20.54 2.48
N TRP A 141 14.58 20.18 2.05
CA TRP A 141 14.36 19.48 0.79
C TRP A 141 14.82 20.30 -0.41
N LYS A 142 14.47 21.60 -0.46
CA LYS A 142 14.93 22.52 -1.52
C LYS A 142 16.46 22.64 -1.54
N LYS A 143 17.13 22.69 -0.39
CA LYS A 143 18.60 22.69 -0.31
C LYS A 143 19.19 21.41 -0.92
N ARG A 144 18.73 20.23 -0.51
CA ARG A 144 19.21 18.94 -1.03
C ARG A 144 19.01 18.82 -2.55
N LYS A 145 17.85 19.27 -3.05
CA LYS A 145 17.57 19.24 -4.49
C LYS A 145 18.50 20.15 -5.29
N ARG A 146 18.94 21.28 -4.72
CA ARG A 146 19.92 22.19 -5.34
C ARG A 146 21.36 21.68 -5.26
N SER A 147 21.69 20.88 -4.26
CA SER A 147 23.04 20.29 -4.12
C SER A 147 23.27 19.03 -4.98
N ASN A 148 22.19 18.41 -5.45
CA ASN A 148 22.23 17.23 -6.32
C ASN A 148 22.04 17.56 -7.81
N ASN A 149 22.07 18.84 -8.17
CA ASN A 149 21.83 19.37 -9.51
C ASN A 149 22.95 20.34 -9.87
#